data_AF-A0A2E2Q359-F1
#
_entry.id   AF-A0A2E2Q359-F1
#
_cell.length_a   1.000
_cell.length_b   1.000
_cell.length_c   1.000
_cell.angle_alpha   90.00
_cell.angle_beta   90.00
_cell.angle_gamma   90.00
#
_symmetry.space_group_name_H-M   'P 1'
#
loop_
_entity.id
_entity.type
_entity.pdbx_description
1 polymer ?
#
loop_
_entity_poly.entity_id
_entity_poly.type
_entity_poly.pdbx_seq_one_letter_code
_entity_poly.pdbx_strand_id
1 'polypeptide(L)'
;MESAAAGGEPDGGGTWEFEAEPWPYETGSWVFVTLPEDVDEEVRLLSGPRRGFGSVRVEVSCGSSTWSTSVFPSADGFVLPLKAAVRRAELLEVGSPARFTLRLL
;
A
#
# COMPACT_ATOMS: atom_id res chain seq x y z
N MET A 1 -7.56 -25.56 -5.55
CA MET A 1 -6.21 -25.55 -4.97
C MET A 1 -6.07 -24.24 -4.23
N GLU A 2 -6.48 -24.30 -2.98
CA GLU A 2 -6.41 -23.22 -2.01
C GLU A 2 -5.10 -23.46 -1.27
N SER A 3 -4.08 -22.65 -1.56
CA SER A 3 -2.81 -22.73 -0.86
C SER A 3 -2.78 -21.62 0.18
N ALA A 4 -3.01 -22.04 1.41
CA ALA A 4 -2.61 -21.32 2.60
C ALA A 4 -1.12 -20.98 2.55
N ALA A 5 -0.79 -19.74 2.90
CA ALA A 5 0.54 -19.36 3.37
C ALA A 5 0.37 -18.67 4.74
N ALA A 6 0.98 -19.31 5.74
CA ALA A 6 1.53 -18.78 7.01
C ALA A 6 0.93 -17.46 7.56
N GLY A 7 0.41 -17.42 8.78
CA GLY A 7 1.16 -17.81 9.97
C GLY A 7 2.26 -16.78 10.26
N GLY A 8 1.89 -15.66 10.84
CA GLY A 8 2.80 -14.71 11.47
C GLY A 8 1.99 -13.82 12.40
N GLU A 9 2.09 -14.03 13.71
CA GLU A 9 1.67 -13.00 14.67
C GLU A 9 2.53 -11.76 14.38
N PRO A 10 1.96 -10.62 13.95
CA PRO A 10 2.79 -9.44 13.77
C PRO A 10 2.91 -8.75 15.12
N ASP A 11 4.14 -8.59 15.60
CA ASP A 11 4.49 -7.65 16.66
C ASP A 11 3.86 -6.27 16.36
N GLY A 12 2.72 -5.98 16.99
CA GLY A 12 2.13 -4.64 17.16
C GLY A 12 1.55 -3.89 15.95
N GLY A 13 1.70 -4.35 14.70
CA GLY A 13 1.20 -3.65 13.50
C GLY A 13 0.37 -4.53 12.57
N GLY A 14 -0.77 -4.04 12.08
CA GLY A 14 -1.65 -4.78 11.15
C GLY A 14 -0.97 -5.07 9.80
N THR A 15 -1.34 -6.21 9.19
CA THR A 15 -0.93 -6.60 7.83
C THR A 15 -2.17 -6.93 7.01
N TRP A 16 -2.27 -6.37 5.80
CA TRP A 16 -3.43 -6.52 4.92
C TRP A 16 -3.00 -6.87 3.50
N GLU A 17 -3.83 -7.65 2.81
CA GLU A 17 -3.66 -7.96 1.39
C GLU A 17 -4.83 -7.39 0.62
N PHE A 18 -4.56 -6.67 -0.47
CA PHE A 18 -5.59 -6.07 -1.30
C PHE A 18 -5.18 -5.98 -2.76
N GLU A 19 -6.17 -5.81 -3.63
CA GLU A 19 -5.97 -5.49 -5.03
C GLU A 19 -6.36 -4.04 -5.25
N ALA A 20 -5.53 -3.30 -5.99
CA ALA A 20 -5.83 -1.93 -6.34
C ALA A 20 -5.13 -1.53 -7.63
N GLU A 21 -5.69 -0.53 -8.29
CA GLU A 21 -5.27 -0.10 -9.63
C GLU A 21 -4.25 1.04 -9.52
N PRO A 22 -3.05 0.89 -10.09
CA PRO A 22 -2.09 1.98 -10.21
C PRO A 22 -2.65 3.09 -11.11
N TRP A 23 -2.56 4.32 -10.65
CA TRP A 23 -3.02 5.49 -11.38
C TRP A 23 -1.94 6.59 -11.42
N PRO A 24 -1.82 7.34 -12.52
CA PRO A 24 -0.79 8.36 -12.67
C PRO A 24 -1.25 9.65 -11.98
N TYR A 25 -0.34 10.30 -11.26
CA TYR A 25 -0.61 11.64 -10.75
C TYR A 25 -0.58 12.66 -11.89
N GLU A 26 -1.43 13.68 -11.81
CA GLU A 26 -1.59 14.66 -12.89
C GLU A 26 -0.30 15.43 -13.18
N THR A 27 0.59 15.57 -12.20
CA THR A 27 1.88 16.26 -12.36
C THR A 27 3.08 15.36 -12.05
N GLY A 28 3.97 15.24 -13.03
CA GLY A 28 5.22 14.48 -12.91
C GLY A 28 5.10 13.02 -13.34
N SER A 29 6.05 12.19 -12.87
CA SER A 29 6.14 10.76 -13.21
C SER A 29 5.72 9.85 -12.05
N TRP A 30 4.91 10.38 -11.14
CA TRP A 30 4.42 9.64 -9.99
C TRP A 30 3.24 8.77 -10.36
N VAL A 31 3.24 7.55 -9.84
CA VAL A 31 2.10 6.64 -9.90
C VAL A 31 1.77 6.24 -8.49
N PHE A 32 0.48 6.24 -8.20
CA PHE A 32 -0.06 5.95 -6.89
C PHE A 32 -1.04 4.78 -6.98
N VAL A 33 -1.35 4.21 -5.83
CA VAL A 33 -2.42 3.25 -5.64
C VAL A 33 -3.23 3.75 -4.46
N THR A 34 -4.56 3.72 -4.56
CA THR A 34 -5.44 4.06 -3.44
C THR A 34 -5.72 2.80 -2.65
N LEU A 35 -5.59 2.87 -1.31
CA LEU A 35 -5.97 1.76 -0.44
C LEU A 35 -7.50 1.58 -0.50
N PRO A 36 -8.01 0.33 -0.51
CA PRO A 36 -9.43 0.09 -0.37
C PRO A 36 -9.91 0.55 1.02
N GLU A 37 -11.21 0.87 1.12
CA GLU A 37 -11.83 1.43 2.34
C GLU A 37 -11.52 0.61 3.60
N ASP A 38 -11.67 -0.72 3.53
CA ASP A 38 -11.39 -1.64 4.65
C ASP A 38 -9.96 -1.49 5.19
N VAL A 39 -8.97 -1.35 4.30
CA VAL A 39 -7.57 -1.17 4.69
C VAL A 39 -7.31 0.27 5.16
N ASP A 40 -7.95 1.28 4.55
CA ASP A 40 -7.84 2.68 5.01
C ASP A 40 -8.31 2.83 6.46
N GLU A 41 -9.47 2.27 6.78
CA GLU A 41 -10.07 2.36 8.11
C GLU A 41 -9.19 1.69 9.17
N GLU A 42 -8.71 0.48 8.90
CA GLU A 42 -7.83 -0.27 9.81
C GLU A 42 -6.48 0.44 9.99
N VAL A 43 -5.86 0.92 8.91
CA VAL A 43 -4.61 1.71 8.97
C VAL A 43 -4.84 2.99 9.78
N ARG A 44 -5.98 3.68 9.60
CA ARG A 44 -6.32 4.89 10.34
C ARG A 44 -6.52 4.61 11.83
N LEU A 45 -7.16 3.50 12.16
CA LEU A 45 -7.39 3.07 13.54
C LEU A 45 -6.08 2.74 14.26
N LEU A 46 -5.22 1.95 13.60
CA LEU A 46 -3.97 1.45 14.20
C LEU A 46 -2.84 2.49 14.21
N SER A 47 -2.79 3.41 13.23
CA SER A 47 -1.76 4.46 13.19
C SER A 47 -1.96 5.58 14.22
N GLY A 48 -3.12 5.61 14.89
CA GLY A 48 -3.40 6.56 15.96
C GLY A 48 -3.54 8.02 15.50
N PRO A 49 -3.58 8.99 16.44
CA PRO A 49 -3.79 10.39 16.12
C PRO A 49 -2.65 10.96 15.25
N ARG A 50 -3.04 11.56 14.12
CA ARG A 50 -2.12 12.11 13.11
C ARG A 50 -1.15 13.13 13.73
N ARG A 51 0.14 12.78 13.80
CA ARG A 51 1.23 13.71 14.12
C ARG A 51 1.84 14.25 12.82
N GLY A 52 1.89 15.58 12.67
CA GLY A 52 2.47 16.23 11.48
C GLY A 52 1.59 16.13 10.22
N PHE A 53 2.18 15.71 9.09
CA PHE A 53 1.50 15.59 7.78
C PHE A 53 0.48 14.43 7.69
N GLY A 54 0.36 13.60 8.73
CA GLY A 54 -0.57 12.47 8.75
C GLY A 54 -0.14 11.28 7.88
N SER A 55 1.13 11.23 7.46
CA SER A 55 1.68 10.08 6.72
C SER A 55 1.94 8.90 7.65
N VAL A 56 1.61 7.70 7.20
CA VAL A 56 1.77 6.47 7.97
C VAL A 56 2.88 5.64 7.35
N ARG A 57 3.80 5.13 8.17
CA ARG A 57 4.92 4.32 7.68
C ARG A 57 4.44 2.88 7.47
N VAL A 58 4.76 2.35 6.29
CA VAL A 58 4.33 1.02 5.90
C VAL A 58 5.45 0.30 5.16
N GLU A 59 5.40 -1.02 5.20
CA GLU A 59 6.13 -1.88 4.29
C GLU A 59 5.12 -2.44 3.29
N VAL A 60 5.46 -2.36 2.00
CA VAL A 60 4.60 -2.90 0.95
C VAL A 60 5.35 -3.98 0.19
N SER A 61 4.65 -5.05 -0.11
CA SER A 61 5.10 -6.09 -1.02
C SER A 61 4.15 -6.19 -2.22
N CYS A 62 4.72 -6.39 -3.39
CA CYS A 62 3.98 -6.64 -4.63
C CYS A 62 4.79 -7.64 -5.44
N GLY A 63 4.20 -8.80 -5.75
CA GLY A 63 4.90 -9.90 -6.40
C GLY A 63 6.19 -10.28 -5.67
N SER A 64 7.35 -10.06 -6.31
CA SER A 64 8.68 -10.36 -5.73
C SER A 64 9.37 -9.14 -5.09
N SER A 65 8.75 -7.97 -5.15
CA SER A 65 9.31 -6.71 -4.68
C SER A 65 8.74 -6.33 -3.31
N THR A 66 9.62 -6.11 -2.33
CA THR A 66 9.24 -5.56 -1.02
C THR A 66 10.00 -4.27 -0.75
N TRP A 67 9.29 -3.22 -0.32
CA TRP A 67 9.89 -1.93 -0.01
C TRP A 67 9.16 -1.20 1.12
N SER A 68 9.93 -0.50 1.94
CA SER A 68 9.36 0.43 2.93
C SER A 68 9.05 1.78 2.31
N THR A 69 7.90 2.34 2.63
CA THR A 69 7.43 3.65 2.17
C THR A 69 6.48 4.27 3.20
N SER A 70 5.84 5.38 2.83
CA SER A 70 4.76 5.97 3.61
C SER A 70 3.53 6.14 2.73
N VAL A 71 2.36 5.86 3.30
CA VAL A 71 1.08 6.23 2.71
C VAL A 71 0.70 7.63 3.19
N PHE A 72 0.03 8.37 2.32
CA PHE A 72 -0.37 9.75 2.56
C PHE A 72 -1.89 9.88 2.50
N PRO A 73 -2.52 10.66 3.39
CA PRO A 73 -3.96 10.87 3.33
C PRO A 73 -4.33 11.66 2.06
N SER A 74 -5.33 11.19 1.32
CA SER A 74 -5.96 11.85 0.18
C SER A 74 -7.46 12.01 0.43
N ALA A 75 -8.19 12.60 -0.53
CA ALA A 75 -9.64 12.79 -0.47
C ALA A 75 -10.40 11.45 -0.37
N ASP A 76 -9.97 10.46 -1.14
CA ASP A 76 -10.62 9.14 -1.27
C ASP A 76 -10.01 8.06 -0.37
N GLY A 77 -9.08 8.42 0.53
CA GLY A 77 -8.37 7.49 1.41
C GLY A 77 -6.85 7.63 1.35
N PHE A 78 -6.13 6.71 1.96
CA PHE A 78 -4.67 6.69 1.91
C PHE A 78 -4.17 6.30 0.52
N VAL A 79 -3.20 7.07 0.01
CA VAL A 79 -2.51 6.79 -1.26
C VAL A 79 -1.09 6.30 -1.02
N LEU A 80 -0.74 5.25 -1.76
CA LEU A 80 0.55 4.60 -1.75
C LEU A 80 1.35 5.01 -3.00
N PRO A 81 2.50 5.69 -2.86
CA PRO A 81 3.38 5.95 -4.00
C PRO A 81 4.06 4.67 -4.47
N LEU A 82 3.98 4.39 -5.77
CA LEU A 82 4.72 3.32 -6.44
C LEU A 82 6.02 3.85 -7.06
N LYS A 83 7.14 3.29 -6.63
CA LYS A 83 8.46 3.59 -7.21
C LYS A 83 8.54 3.08 -8.65
N ALA A 84 9.16 3.86 -9.53
CA ALA A 84 9.38 3.48 -10.93
C ALA A 84 10.13 2.14 -11.07
N ALA A 85 11.07 1.85 -10.17
CA ALA A 85 11.80 0.58 -10.14
C ALA A 85 10.88 -0.62 -9.88
N VAL A 86 9.96 -0.51 -8.91
CA VAL A 86 8.99 -1.57 -8.57
C VAL A 86 8.03 -1.79 -9.74
N ARG A 87 7.50 -0.70 -10.32
CA ARG A 87 6.62 -0.80 -11.48
C ARG A 87 7.26 -1.52 -12.66
N ARG A 88 8.56 -1.30 -12.88
CA ARG A 88 9.31 -1.98 -13.94
C ARG A 88 9.62 -3.43 -13.60
N ALA A 89 9.92 -3.73 -12.34
CA ALA A 89 10.25 -5.08 -11.89
C ALA A 89 9.04 -6.01 -11.92
N GLU A 90 7.88 -5.54 -11.44
CA GLU A 90 6.65 -6.32 -11.34
C GLU A 90 5.68 -6.09 -12.51
N LEU A 91 6.12 -5.38 -13.56
CA LEU A 91 5.33 -5.05 -14.75
C LEU A 91 3.97 -4.40 -14.42
N LEU A 92 3.96 -3.46 -13.47
CA LEU A 92 2.74 -2.78 -13.03
C LEU A 92 2.28 -1.76 -14.06
N GLU A 93 1.13 -2.05 -14.65
CA GLU A 93 0.45 -1.21 -15.63
C GLU A 93 -0.55 -0.27 -14.95
N VAL A 94 -0.64 0.95 -15.48
CA VAL A 94 -1.63 1.92 -15.02
C VAL A 94 -3.02 1.48 -15.46
N GLY A 95 -3.99 1.52 -14.55
CA GLY A 95 -5.36 1.09 -14.80
C GLY A 95 -5.53 -0.44 -14.85
N SER A 96 -4.56 -1.20 -14.36
CA SER A 96 -4.66 -2.66 -14.23
C SER A 96 -4.52 -3.04 -12.76
N PRO A 97 -5.45 -3.84 -12.18
CA PRO A 97 -5.38 -4.20 -10.78
C PRO A 97 -4.13 -5.04 -10.50
N ALA A 98 -3.44 -4.72 -9.41
CA ALA A 98 -2.31 -5.48 -8.91
C ALA A 98 -2.51 -5.80 -7.44
N ARG A 99 -1.96 -6.95 -7.01
CA ARG A 99 -2.03 -7.37 -5.61
C ARG A 99 -0.89 -6.75 -4.80
N PHE A 100 -1.25 -6.17 -3.66
CA PHE A 100 -0.33 -5.57 -2.71
C PHE A 100 -0.57 -6.18 -1.33
N THR A 101 0.52 -6.41 -0.61
CA THR A 101 0.52 -6.70 0.82
C THR A 101 1.07 -5.48 1.54
N LEU A 102 0.32 -4.91 2.47
CA LEU A 102 0.73 -3.76 3.26
C LEU A 102 0.87 -4.15 4.71
N ARG A 103 2.01 -3.82 5.32
CA ARG A 103 2.29 -4.01 6.74
C ARG A 103 2.54 -2.66 7.40
N LEU A 104 1.82 -2.38 8.48
CA LEU A 104 2.03 -1.18 9.28
C LEU A 104 3.36 -1.29 10.05
N LEU A 105 4.14 -0.20 10.07
CA LEU A 105 5.43 -0.10 10.75
C LEU A 105 5.42 0.90 11.91
#